data_AF-A0A836T3X2-F1
#
_entry.id   AF-A0A836T3X2-F1
#
_cell.length_a   1.000
_cell.length_b   1.000
_cell.length_c   1.000
_cell.angle_alpha   90.00
_cell.angle_beta   90.00
_cell.angle_gamma   90.00
#
_symmetry.space_group_name_H-M   'P 1'
#
loop_
_entity.id
_entity.type
_entity.pdbx_description
1 polymer ?
#
loop_
_entity_poly.entity_id
_entity_poly.type
_entity_poly.pdbx_seq_one_letter_code
_entity_poly.pdbx_strand_id
1 'polypeptide(L)'
;MLSIFVETSCNRYNRDECVSCHVYEPLMEHPVSEWHLSVQQAKVMADKIQRVEVLNTLAQQEINLTGGEASQNPDIVEICKVFQTVTPHVCLHTNLDMLSEKSKRWQRLREIMQLGGRVDITLYPTAWEESQKYFLGELLKLQNKLIVNVVYESLADLQSQINLLLNFFKDKSYMHVTELLQSYAEKVATLLETHPNCDEKLFTVSMGDTEAFANKPEFIFGISLLPAFDIDKNGYRAMTSLPLPREKYLIGCPAARGSIDIMTIQQNGEMTPCCDVGNLKCQPKFGNVLHDSPEQIMEKMEGSMKILASGIHKNHENVKIGRAGQLVEEGIPPYGS
;
A
#
# COMPACT_ATOMS: atom_id res chain seq x y z
N MET A 1 9.16 6.57 2.04
CA MET A 1 9.04 5.58 0.95
C MET A 1 8.48 6.25 -0.31
N LEU A 2 8.89 5.81 -1.50
CA LEU A 2 8.20 6.13 -2.75
C LEU A 2 7.32 4.94 -3.17
N SER A 3 6.05 5.19 -3.46
CA SER A 3 5.13 4.21 -4.04
C SER A 3 4.94 4.56 -5.52
N ILE A 4 5.51 3.77 -6.42
CA ILE A 4 5.54 4.06 -7.86
C ILE A 4 4.59 3.11 -8.57
N PHE A 5 3.64 3.67 -9.32
CA PHE A 5 2.74 2.88 -10.13
C PHE A 5 3.43 2.52 -11.42
N VAL A 6 3.49 1.22 -11.67
CA VAL A 6 4.13 0.65 -12.85
C VAL A 6 3.11 0.05 -13.80
N GLU A 7 1.89 -0.17 -13.35
CA GLU A 7 0.83 -0.85 -14.07
C GLU A 7 -0.54 -0.33 -13.65
N THR A 8 -1.42 -0.03 -14.60
CA THR A 8 -2.83 0.27 -14.33
C THR A 8 -3.69 -0.98 -14.33
N SER A 9 -3.43 -1.95 -15.20
CA SER A 9 -4.28 -3.14 -15.37
C SER A 9 -4.15 -4.13 -14.20
N CYS A 10 -5.22 -4.90 -13.97
CA CYS A 10 -5.21 -6.01 -13.00
C CYS A 10 -6.16 -7.11 -13.45
N ASN A 11 -5.75 -8.38 -13.30
CA ASN A 11 -6.56 -9.55 -13.66
C ASN A 11 -7.84 -9.66 -12.83
N ARG A 12 -7.85 -9.08 -11.63
CA ARG A 12 -9.02 -9.10 -10.75
C ARG A 12 -10.04 -8.02 -11.13
N TYR A 13 -9.63 -6.93 -11.78
CA TYR A 13 -10.57 -5.94 -12.35
C TYR A 13 -11.39 -6.55 -13.47
N ASN A 14 -10.70 -7.24 -14.37
CA ASN A 14 -11.32 -7.87 -15.54
C ASN A 14 -12.31 -9.00 -15.16
N ARG A 15 -12.22 -9.51 -13.92
CA ARG A 15 -13.12 -10.54 -13.38
C ARG A 15 -14.15 -10.00 -12.39
N ASP A 16 -14.16 -8.68 -12.13
CA ASP A 16 -15.01 -8.03 -11.12
C ASP A 16 -14.82 -8.59 -9.69
N GLU A 17 -13.61 -9.10 -9.41
CA GLU A 17 -13.25 -9.77 -8.15
C GLU A 17 -12.52 -8.84 -7.17
N CYS A 18 -12.56 -7.54 -7.45
CA CYS A 18 -11.89 -6.48 -6.69
C CYS A 18 -12.84 -5.28 -6.54
N VAL A 19 -14.06 -5.56 -6.04
CA VAL A 19 -15.15 -4.59 -5.90
C VAL A 19 -14.74 -3.39 -5.04
N SER A 20 -13.88 -3.62 -4.04
CA SER A 20 -13.34 -2.60 -3.14
C SER A 20 -11.97 -2.07 -3.60
N CYS A 21 -11.60 -2.27 -4.87
CA CYS A 21 -10.32 -1.79 -5.39
C CYS A 21 -10.30 -0.27 -5.50
N HIS A 22 -9.49 0.32 -4.65
CA HIS A 22 -9.47 1.75 -4.48
C HIS A 22 -8.68 2.49 -5.58
N VAL A 23 -7.88 1.78 -6.40
CA VAL A 23 -7.14 2.37 -7.54
C VAL A 23 -7.83 2.18 -8.89
N TYR A 24 -8.87 1.35 -8.99
CA TYR A 24 -9.40 0.92 -10.28
C TYR A 24 -10.03 2.07 -11.07
N GLU A 25 -11.05 2.73 -10.53
CA GLU A 25 -11.76 3.80 -11.24
C GLU A 25 -10.84 4.95 -11.69
N PRO A 26 -9.96 5.51 -10.84
CA PRO A 26 -9.18 6.66 -11.26
C PRO A 26 -8.04 6.29 -12.22
N LEU A 27 -7.55 5.05 -12.22
CA LEU A 27 -6.53 4.63 -13.18
C LEU A 27 -7.11 4.33 -14.57
N MET A 28 -8.39 3.93 -14.65
CA MET A 28 -9.09 3.67 -15.91
C MET A 28 -9.43 4.95 -16.69
N GLU A 29 -9.35 6.13 -16.06
CA GLU A 29 -9.51 7.43 -16.74
C GLU A 29 -8.33 7.76 -17.68
N HIS A 30 -7.17 7.13 -17.49
CA HIS A 30 -5.97 7.34 -18.34
C HIS A 30 -6.06 6.55 -19.65
N PRO A 31 -5.48 7.06 -20.76
CA PRO A 31 -5.45 6.31 -22.02
C PRO A 31 -4.63 5.02 -21.86
N VAL A 32 -5.05 3.94 -22.52
CA VAL A 32 -4.40 2.62 -22.44
C VAL A 32 -2.91 2.67 -22.80
N SER A 33 -2.51 3.59 -23.67
CA SER A 33 -1.10 3.83 -24.01
C SER A 33 -0.23 4.26 -22.83
N GLU A 34 -0.84 4.75 -21.75
CA GLU A 34 -0.19 5.21 -20.53
C GLU A 34 -0.34 4.23 -19.36
N TRP A 35 -0.98 3.08 -19.55
CA TRP A 35 -1.22 2.11 -18.47
C TRP A 35 0.04 1.40 -17.97
N HIS A 36 1.05 1.30 -18.83
CA HIS A 36 2.30 0.62 -18.52
C HIS A 36 3.42 1.64 -18.40
N LEU A 37 4.08 1.69 -17.25
CA LEU A 37 5.33 2.42 -17.14
C LEU A 37 6.38 1.72 -18.01
N SER A 38 6.95 2.44 -18.97
CA SER A 38 8.04 1.92 -19.80
C SER A 38 9.39 2.00 -19.09
N VAL A 39 10.36 1.17 -19.50
CA VAL A 39 11.75 1.24 -19.01
C VAL A 39 12.37 2.63 -19.21
N GLN A 40 12.05 3.30 -20.33
CA GLN A 40 12.60 4.64 -20.60
C GLN A 40 12.01 5.69 -19.65
N GLN A 41 10.70 5.64 -19.36
CA GLN A 41 10.09 6.49 -18.34
C GLN A 41 10.69 6.20 -16.96
N ALA A 42 10.85 4.94 -16.59
CA ALA A 42 11.47 4.56 -15.32
C ALA A 42 12.88 5.15 -15.17
N LYS A 43 13.69 5.17 -16.24
CA LYS A 43 15.03 5.78 -16.23
C LYS A 43 14.98 7.29 -15.99
N VAL A 44 14.03 7.98 -16.63
CA VAL A 44 13.81 9.42 -16.41
C VAL A 44 13.37 9.69 -14.97
N MET A 45 12.43 8.89 -14.45
CA MET A 45 11.98 8.99 -13.06
C MET A 45 13.14 8.76 -12.07
N ALA A 46 13.95 7.71 -12.28
CA ALA A 46 15.08 7.38 -11.42
C ALA A 46 16.12 8.51 -11.37
N ASP A 47 16.50 9.07 -12.52
CA ASP A 47 17.40 10.23 -12.58
C ASP A 47 16.80 11.45 -11.86
N LYS A 48 15.50 11.70 -12.01
CA LYS A 48 14.81 12.79 -11.32
C LYS A 48 14.79 12.59 -9.80
N ILE A 49 14.43 11.38 -9.35
CA ILE A 49 14.34 11.01 -7.94
C ILE A 49 15.69 11.20 -7.26
N GLN A 50 16.81 10.82 -7.91
CA GLN A 50 18.15 11.01 -7.36
C GLN A 50 18.53 12.48 -7.17
N ARG A 51 18.02 13.38 -8.03
CA ARG A 51 18.36 14.82 -8.01
C ARG A 51 17.50 15.65 -7.07
N VAL A 52 16.29 15.18 -6.74
CA VAL A 52 15.38 15.88 -5.82
C VAL A 52 15.55 15.30 -4.42
N GLU A 53 16.14 16.06 -3.50
CA GLU A 53 16.56 15.59 -2.17
C GLU A 53 15.46 14.87 -1.38
N VAL A 54 14.25 15.43 -1.35
CA VAL A 54 13.12 14.82 -0.63
C VAL A 54 12.70 13.48 -1.26
N LEU A 55 12.70 13.38 -2.59
CA LEU A 55 12.37 12.13 -3.28
C LEU A 55 13.46 11.08 -3.07
N ASN A 56 14.73 11.48 -3.16
CA ASN A 56 15.84 10.58 -2.89
C ASN A 56 15.78 10.05 -1.45
N THR A 57 15.53 10.92 -0.47
CA THR A 57 15.39 10.53 0.94
C THR A 57 14.28 9.49 1.14
N LEU A 58 13.13 9.70 0.50
CA LEU A 58 12.03 8.74 0.53
C LEU A 58 12.37 7.41 -0.16
N ALA A 59 13.11 7.47 -1.28
CA ALA A 59 13.57 6.29 -2.00
C ALA A 59 14.59 5.47 -1.19
N GLN A 60 15.47 6.12 -0.42
CA GLN A 60 16.43 5.41 0.43
C GLN A 60 15.76 4.57 1.52
N GLN A 61 14.53 4.91 1.92
CA GLN A 61 13.75 4.04 2.81
C GLN A 61 13.28 2.79 2.07
N GLU A 62 12.57 2.99 0.95
CA GLU A 62 12.11 1.94 0.05
C GLU A 62 11.47 2.56 -1.20
N ILE A 63 11.59 1.89 -2.34
CA ILE A 63 10.75 2.09 -3.52
C ILE A 63 9.82 0.89 -3.64
N ASN A 64 8.51 1.11 -3.52
CA ASN A 64 7.49 0.10 -3.72
C ASN A 64 6.89 0.22 -5.13
N LEU A 65 6.97 -0.83 -5.93
CA LEU A 65 6.39 -0.94 -7.26
C LEU A 65 4.98 -1.53 -7.14
N THR A 66 3.96 -0.74 -7.50
CA THR A 66 2.55 -1.08 -7.29
C THR A 66 1.69 -0.54 -8.45
N GLY A 67 0.38 -0.38 -8.23
CA GLY A 67 -0.60 0.14 -9.18
C GLY A 67 -1.83 -0.76 -9.17
N GLY A 68 -2.26 -1.23 -10.34
CA GLY A 68 -3.18 -2.35 -10.47
C GLY A 68 -2.53 -3.66 -10.04
N GLU A 69 -1.89 -4.35 -10.98
CA GLU A 69 -1.12 -5.55 -10.70
C GLU A 69 0.27 -5.44 -11.31
N ALA A 70 1.24 -4.96 -10.52
CA ALA A 70 2.60 -4.65 -10.98
C ALA A 70 3.27 -5.79 -11.77
N SER A 71 3.00 -7.06 -11.42
CA SER A 71 3.58 -8.21 -12.12
C SER A 71 3.06 -8.42 -13.56
N GLN A 72 1.98 -7.72 -13.95
CA GLN A 72 1.47 -7.73 -15.33
C GLN A 72 2.33 -6.91 -16.27
N ASN A 73 2.99 -5.84 -15.78
CA ASN A 73 3.87 -5.03 -16.61
C ASN A 73 4.96 -5.94 -17.24
N PRO A 74 5.07 -5.96 -18.58
CA PRO A 74 5.95 -6.89 -19.27
C PRO A 74 7.43 -6.67 -18.97
N ASP A 75 7.80 -5.44 -18.62
CA ASP A 75 9.16 -4.98 -18.42
C ASP A 75 9.50 -4.78 -16.93
N ILE A 76 8.65 -5.27 -16.01
CA ILE A 76 8.75 -5.03 -14.57
C ILE A 76 10.12 -5.40 -13.97
N VAL A 77 10.77 -6.42 -14.51
CA VAL A 77 12.12 -6.83 -14.11
C VAL A 77 13.14 -5.74 -14.44
N GLU A 78 13.10 -5.20 -15.66
CA GLU A 78 14.01 -4.13 -16.09
C GLU A 78 13.71 -2.82 -15.37
N ILE A 79 12.43 -2.53 -15.09
CA ILE A 79 12.01 -1.40 -14.26
C ILE A 79 12.56 -1.54 -12.83
N CYS A 80 12.51 -2.74 -12.25
CA CYS A 80 13.10 -3.03 -10.95
C CYS A 80 14.60 -2.76 -10.96
N LYS A 81 15.35 -3.25 -11.96
CA LYS A 81 16.79 -2.98 -12.12
C LYS A 81 17.09 -1.48 -12.21
N VAL A 82 16.25 -0.72 -12.92
CA VAL A 82 16.39 0.74 -13.02
C VAL A 82 16.24 1.40 -11.65
N PHE A 83 15.18 1.10 -10.90
CA PHE A 83 14.99 1.69 -9.57
C PHE A 83 16.00 1.19 -8.53
N GLN A 84 16.55 -0.01 -8.73
CA GLN A 84 17.67 -0.51 -7.92
C GLN A 84 18.95 0.33 -8.06
N THR A 85 19.07 1.15 -9.12
CA THR A 85 20.16 2.15 -9.21
C THR A 85 20.00 3.33 -8.26
N VAL A 86 18.80 3.53 -7.71
CA VAL A 86 18.49 4.59 -6.72
C VAL A 86 18.64 4.06 -5.29
N THR A 87 18.11 2.86 -5.03
CA THR A 87 18.12 2.22 -3.71
C THR A 87 18.15 0.70 -3.86
N PRO A 88 18.86 -0.07 -3.02
CA PRO A 88 18.73 -1.53 -3.01
C PRO A 88 17.37 -1.99 -2.45
N HIS A 89 16.63 -1.11 -1.78
CA HIS A 89 15.35 -1.42 -1.12
C HIS A 89 14.19 -1.28 -2.09
N VAL A 90 14.15 -2.12 -3.13
CA VAL A 90 13.02 -2.17 -4.07
C VAL A 90 12.09 -3.32 -3.70
N CYS A 91 10.83 -3.00 -3.47
CA CYS A 91 9.76 -3.96 -3.26
C CYS A 91 8.79 -3.94 -4.44
N LEU A 92 8.16 -5.08 -4.74
CA LEU A 92 7.01 -5.18 -5.61
C LEU A 92 5.82 -5.71 -4.82
N HIS A 93 4.67 -5.06 -4.97
CA HIS A 93 3.42 -5.50 -4.37
C HIS A 93 2.52 -6.21 -5.39
N THR A 94 1.97 -7.37 -5.02
CA THR A 94 1.18 -8.22 -5.94
C THR A 94 -0.03 -8.88 -5.26
N ASN A 95 -1.07 -9.16 -6.03
CA ASN A 95 -2.16 -10.04 -5.59
C ASN A 95 -1.79 -11.52 -5.56
N LEU A 96 -0.61 -11.93 -6.04
CA LEU A 96 -0.13 -13.32 -6.10
C LEU A 96 -1.13 -14.34 -6.69
N ASP A 97 -2.10 -13.87 -7.48
CA ASP A 97 -3.09 -14.70 -8.16
C ASP A 97 -2.49 -15.15 -9.50
N MET A 98 -1.86 -16.32 -9.46
CA MET A 98 -1.02 -16.86 -10.52
C MET A 98 -1.60 -18.17 -11.05
N LEU A 99 -1.52 -18.36 -12.37
CA LEU A 99 -2.07 -19.55 -13.03
C LEU A 99 -1.16 -20.78 -12.90
N SER A 100 0.17 -20.59 -12.92
CA SER A 100 1.16 -21.67 -12.82
C SER A 100 2.57 -21.12 -12.62
N GLU A 101 3.49 -21.99 -12.18
CA GLU A 101 4.91 -21.65 -12.13
C GLU A 101 5.53 -21.38 -13.51
N LYS A 102 4.89 -21.82 -14.60
CA LYS A 102 5.36 -21.53 -15.97
C LYS A 102 4.84 -20.19 -16.48
N SER A 103 3.95 -19.53 -15.75
CA SER A 103 3.39 -18.24 -16.15
C SER A 103 4.46 -17.16 -16.19
N LYS A 104 4.38 -16.27 -17.18
CA LYS A 104 5.31 -15.14 -17.30
C LYS A 104 5.30 -14.25 -16.04
N ARG A 105 4.14 -14.05 -15.43
CA ARG A 105 4.00 -13.27 -14.18
C ARG A 105 4.84 -13.87 -13.05
N TRP A 106 4.72 -15.17 -12.79
CA TRP A 106 5.53 -15.83 -11.77
C TRP A 106 7.03 -15.82 -12.09
N GLN A 107 7.41 -16.05 -13.35
CA GLN A 107 8.81 -16.01 -13.76
C GLN A 107 9.45 -14.63 -13.52
N ARG A 108 8.70 -13.53 -13.76
CA ARG A 108 9.15 -12.17 -13.44
C ARG A 108 9.34 -11.96 -11.94
N LEU A 109 8.40 -12.42 -11.11
CA LEU A 109 8.53 -12.33 -9.64
C LEU A 109 9.76 -13.09 -9.13
N ARG A 110 9.99 -14.29 -9.66
CA ARG A 110 11.20 -15.08 -9.36
C ARG A 110 12.47 -14.34 -9.70
N GLU A 111 12.54 -13.72 -10.89
CA GLU A 111 13.70 -12.96 -11.29
C GLU A 111 13.92 -11.74 -10.38
N ILE A 112 12.85 -11.01 -10.01
CA ILE A 112 12.94 -9.88 -9.07
C ILE A 112 13.50 -10.32 -7.71
N MET A 113 13.02 -11.43 -7.15
CA MET A 113 13.55 -11.96 -5.87
C MET A 113 15.02 -12.39 -6.00
N GLN A 114 15.41 -12.97 -7.13
CA GLN A 114 16.82 -13.33 -7.42
C GLN A 114 17.72 -12.11 -7.56
N LEU A 115 17.19 -10.97 -8.01
CA LEU A 115 17.88 -9.68 -8.05
C LEU A 115 17.92 -8.97 -6.68
N GLY A 116 17.40 -9.60 -5.63
CA GLY A 116 17.36 -9.04 -4.27
C GLY A 116 16.20 -8.07 -4.01
N GLY A 117 15.25 -7.95 -4.94
CA GLY A 117 13.98 -7.26 -4.68
C GLY A 117 13.09 -8.07 -3.74
N ARG A 118 12.27 -7.39 -2.94
CA ARG A 118 11.24 -8.03 -2.10
C ARG A 118 9.92 -8.12 -2.86
N VAL A 119 9.14 -9.18 -2.65
CA VAL A 119 7.77 -9.29 -3.13
C VAL A 119 6.81 -9.36 -1.96
N ASP A 120 5.95 -8.36 -1.80
CA ASP A 120 4.90 -8.31 -0.79
C ASP A 120 3.53 -8.61 -1.42
N ILE A 121 2.56 -9.01 -0.60
CA ILE A 121 1.26 -9.47 -1.12
C ILE A 121 0.07 -8.77 -0.48
N THR A 122 -1.04 -8.67 -1.23
CA THR A 122 -2.38 -8.54 -0.66
C THR A 122 -3.02 -9.92 -0.57
N LEU A 123 -3.53 -10.26 0.61
CA LEU A 123 -4.32 -11.47 0.81
C LEU A 123 -5.69 -11.32 0.14
N TYR A 124 -6.07 -12.30 -0.68
CA TYR A 124 -7.38 -12.37 -1.32
C TYR A 124 -7.99 -13.75 -1.00
N PRO A 125 -8.93 -13.84 -0.04
CA PRO A 125 -9.55 -15.11 0.37
C PRO A 125 -10.14 -15.90 -0.79
N THR A 126 -10.69 -15.21 -1.79
CA THR A 126 -11.30 -15.83 -2.98
C THR A 126 -10.30 -16.50 -3.93
N ALA A 127 -9.01 -16.12 -3.89
CA ALA A 127 -7.94 -16.78 -4.65
C ALA A 127 -7.03 -17.65 -3.76
N TRP A 128 -7.35 -17.78 -2.48
CA TRP A 128 -6.47 -18.38 -1.49
C TRP A 128 -6.14 -19.83 -1.80
N GLU A 129 -7.16 -20.70 -1.83
CA GLU A 129 -6.95 -22.15 -1.99
C GLU A 129 -6.54 -22.53 -3.42
N GLU A 130 -7.07 -21.85 -4.44
CA GLU A 130 -6.78 -22.17 -5.83
C GLU A 130 -5.40 -21.69 -6.30
N SER A 131 -4.85 -20.64 -5.68
CA SER A 131 -3.62 -20.01 -6.14
C SER A 131 -2.71 -19.49 -5.02
N GLN A 132 -3.14 -18.46 -4.27
CA GLN A 132 -2.21 -17.68 -3.43
C GLN A 132 -1.48 -18.52 -2.39
N LYS A 133 -2.15 -19.49 -1.77
CA LYS A 133 -1.57 -20.37 -0.74
C LYS A 133 -0.35 -21.13 -1.25
N TYR A 134 -0.44 -21.67 -2.47
CA TYR A 134 0.67 -22.39 -3.10
C TYR A 134 1.84 -21.45 -3.38
N PHE A 135 1.58 -20.35 -4.08
CA PHE A 135 2.63 -19.42 -4.49
C PHE A 135 3.25 -18.66 -3.32
N LEU A 136 2.50 -18.45 -2.24
CA LEU A 136 3.04 -17.91 -1.00
C LEU A 136 4.07 -18.89 -0.42
N GLY A 137 3.78 -20.20 -0.45
CA GLY A 137 4.73 -21.24 -0.08
C GLY A 137 6.01 -21.21 -0.91
N GLU A 138 5.91 -21.00 -2.23
CA GLU A 138 7.09 -20.86 -3.10
C GLU A 138 7.85 -19.55 -2.87
N LEU A 139 7.16 -18.45 -2.63
CA LEU A 139 7.75 -17.14 -2.31
C LEU A 139 8.59 -17.22 -1.04
N LEU A 140 8.11 -17.90 0.02
CA LEU A 140 8.85 -18.09 1.26
C LEU A 140 10.15 -18.90 1.12
N LYS A 141 10.35 -19.63 0.02
CA LYS A 141 11.62 -20.30 -0.29
C LYS A 141 12.64 -19.37 -0.95
N LEU A 142 12.18 -18.25 -1.50
CA LEU A 142 12.96 -17.35 -2.35
C LEU A 142 13.33 -16.03 -1.64
N GLN A 143 12.59 -15.66 -0.59
CA GLN A 143 12.88 -14.49 0.22
C GLN A 143 12.63 -14.76 1.71
N ASN A 144 13.31 -14.01 2.57
CA ASN A 144 13.20 -14.13 4.03
C ASN A 144 12.52 -12.92 4.70
N LYS A 145 11.84 -12.08 3.91
CA LYS A 145 11.06 -10.94 4.40
C LYS A 145 9.73 -10.92 3.66
N LEU A 146 8.63 -10.60 4.31
CA LEU A 146 7.32 -10.52 3.67
C LEU A 146 6.42 -9.55 4.44
N ILE A 147 5.75 -8.66 3.72
CA ILE A 147 4.59 -7.94 4.24
C ILE A 147 3.33 -8.50 3.57
N VAL A 148 2.30 -8.77 4.39
CA VAL A 148 0.96 -9.15 3.94
C VAL A 148 -0.01 -8.03 4.26
N ASN A 149 -0.57 -7.45 3.22
CA ASN A 149 -1.71 -6.53 3.32
C ASN A 149 -3.00 -7.35 3.43
N VAL A 150 -3.80 -7.09 4.46
CA VAL A 150 -5.10 -7.71 4.72
C VAL A 150 -6.16 -6.63 4.56
N VAL A 151 -6.93 -6.72 3.48
CA VAL A 151 -8.03 -5.80 3.20
C VAL A 151 -9.32 -6.42 3.74
N TYR A 152 -10.02 -5.75 4.67
CA TYR A 152 -11.16 -6.35 5.37
C TYR A 152 -12.39 -5.43 5.47
N GLU A 153 -13.59 -5.97 5.26
CA GLU A 153 -14.85 -5.20 5.31
C GLU A 153 -15.51 -5.20 6.70
N SER A 154 -15.18 -6.18 7.53
CA SER A 154 -15.74 -6.35 8.88
C SER A 154 -14.76 -7.07 9.80
N LEU A 155 -15.02 -7.05 11.11
CA LEU A 155 -14.23 -7.84 12.06
C LEU A 155 -14.33 -9.35 11.80
N ALA A 156 -15.48 -9.84 11.34
CA ALA A 156 -15.66 -11.26 11.01
C ALA A 156 -14.82 -11.67 9.79
N ASP A 157 -14.76 -10.79 8.79
CA ASP A 157 -13.88 -10.95 7.63
C ASP A 157 -12.40 -10.91 8.04
N LEU A 158 -11.99 -9.90 8.82
CA LEU A 158 -10.64 -9.82 9.38
C LEU A 158 -10.26 -11.10 10.14
N GLN A 159 -11.14 -11.61 11.01
CA GLN A 159 -10.92 -12.85 11.75
C GLN A 159 -10.67 -14.04 10.81
N SER A 160 -11.50 -14.16 9.77
CA SER A 160 -11.37 -15.22 8.76
C SER A 160 -10.02 -15.14 8.05
N GLN A 161 -9.62 -13.95 7.62
CA GLN A 161 -8.36 -13.71 6.91
C GLN A 161 -7.13 -13.97 7.78
N ILE A 162 -7.13 -13.54 9.05
CA ILE A 162 -6.05 -13.85 9.98
C ILE A 162 -5.97 -15.35 10.26
N ASN A 163 -7.10 -16.05 10.35
CA ASN A 163 -7.11 -17.50 10.49
C ASN A 163 -6.53 -18.22 9.27
N LEU A 164 -6.72 -17.72 8.04
CA LEU A 164 -6.07 -18.28 6.84
C LEU A 164 -4.55 -18.21 6.96
N LEU A 165 -4.01 -17.03 7.29
CA LEU A 165 -2.57 -16.82 7.48
C LEU A 165 -2.04 -17.66 8.65
N LEU A 166 -2.73 -17.66 9.79
CA LEU A 166 -2.34 -18.41 10.97
C LEU A 166 -2.24 -19.90 10.67
N ASN A 167 -3.25 -20.48 10.03
CA ASN A 167 -3.25 -21.89 9.66
C ASN A 167 -2.12 -22.21 8.66
N PHE A 168 -1.86 -21.31 7.69
CA PHE A 168 -0.76 -21.48 6.76
C PHE A 168 0.60 -21.50 7.46
N PHE A 169 0.83 -20.57 8.40
CA PHE A 169 2.12 -20.44 9.11
C PHE A 169 2.30 -21.46 10.23
N LYS A 170 1.23 -22.06 10.78
CA LYS A 170 1.31 -23.18 11.73
C LYS A 170 2.07 -24.38 11.17
N ASP A 171 1.91 -24.64 9.87
CA ASP A 171 2.63 -25.71 9.17
C ASP A 171 4.05 -25.29 8.73
N LYS A 172 4.52 -24.11 9.16
CA LYS A 172 5.86 -23.58 8.86
C LYS A 172 6.67 -23.46 10.15
N SER A 173 8.00 -23.42 10.03
CA SER A 173 8.92 -23.32 11.16
C SER A 173 9.06 -21.91 11.76
N TYR A 174 8.11 -20.99 11.50
CA TYR A 174 8.19 -19.58 11.90
C TYR A 174 7.29 -19.28 13.10
N MET A 175 7.69 -19.76 14.28
CA MET A 175 6.87 -19.65 15.51
C MET A 175 6.51 -18.20 15.86
N HIS A 176 7.46 -17.27 15.72
CA HIS A 176 7.23 -15.85 15.99
C HIS A 176 6.13 -15.23 15.11
N VAL A 177 5.96 -15.73 13.88
CA VAL A 177 4.88 -15.31 13.00
C VAL A 177 3.54 -15.85 13.49
N THR A 178 3.51 -17.12 13.90
CA THR A 178 2.30 -17.73 14.46
C THR A 178 1.86 -17.08 15.77
N GLU A 179 2.80 -16.69 16.63
CA GLU A 179 2.53 -15.95 17.88
C GLU A 179 1.88 -14.59 17.59
N LEU A 180 2.42 -13.85 16.61
CA LEU A 180 1.84 -12.57 16.20
C LEU A 180 0.41 -12.75 15.66
N LEU A 181 0.22 -13.67 14.72
CA LEU A 181 -1.09 -13.92 14.11
C LEU A 181 -2.10 -14.44 15.14
N GLN A 182 -1.66 -15.24 16.11
CA GLN A 182 -2.49 -15.71 17.22
C GLN A 182 -2.94 -14.55 18.12
N SER A 183 -2.04 -13.61 18.45
CA SER A 183 -2.41 -12.39 19.20
C SER A 183 -3.46 -11.57 18.46
N TYR A 184 -3.32 -11.39 17.15
CA TYR A 184 -4.35 -10.73 16.35
C TYR A 184 -5.67 -11.51 16.38
N ALA A 185 -5.64 -12.83 16.18
CA ALA A 185 -6.84 -13.67 16.15
C ALA A 185 -7.61 -13.63 17.48
N GLU A 186 -6.92 -13.63 18.62
CA GLU A 186 -7.54 -13.57 19.94
C GLU A 186 -8.20 -12.21 20.23
N LYS A 187 -7.53 -11.11 19.84
CA LYS A 187 -8.07 -9.76 20.00
C LYS A 187 -9.30 -9.53 19.15
N VAL A 188 -9.27 -9.95 17.89
CA VAL A 188 -10.43 -9.83 16.99
C VAL A 188 -11.59 -10.70 17.47
N ALA A 189 -11.33 -11.93 17.92
CA ALA A 189 -12.36 -12.81 18.49
C ALA A 189 -12.99 -12.19 19.74
N THR A 190 -12.18 -11.63 20.64
CA THR A 190 -12.66 -10.93 21.83
C THR A 190 -13.57 -9.75 21.45
N LEU A 191 -13.18 -8.96 20.46
CA LEU A 191 -14.00 -7.84 19.97
C LEU A 191 -15.33 -8.31 19.38
N LEU A 192 -15.33 -9.37 18.58
CA LEU A 192 -16.55 -9.96 18.01
C LEU A 192 -17.52 -10.44 19.10
N GLU A 193 -17.00 -11.07 20.15
CA GLU A 193 -17.81 -11.61 21.25
C GLU A 193 -18.35 -10.51 22.18
N THR A 194 -17.52 -9.54 22.53
CA THR A 194 -17.85 -8.55 23.56
C THR A 194 -18.47 -7.27 23.00
N HIS A 195 -18.22 -6.95 21.74
CA HIS A 195 -18.64 -5.71 21.09
C HIS A 195 -19.07 -5.96 19.63
N PRO A 196 -20.22 -6.61 19.39
CA PRO A 196 -20.69 -6.95 18.04
C PRO A 196 -20.94 -5.74 17.13
N ASN A 197 -21.13 -4.54 17.72
CA ASN A 197 -21.23 -3.26 17.02
C ASN A 197 -19.95 -2.43 17.22
N CYS A 198 -18.77 -3.05 17.16
CA CYS A 198 -17.49 -2.39 17.38
C CYS A 198 -17.35 -1.19 16.44
N ASP A 199 -17.15 -0.02 17.02
CA ASP A 199 -16.78 1.17 16.26
C ASP A 199 -15.25 1.23 16.09
N GLU A 200 -14.83 2.17 15.25
CA GLU A 200 -13.44 2.38 14.90
C GLU A 200 -12.56 2.77 16.10
N LYS A 201 -13.11 3.56 17.02
CA LYS A 201 -12.40 4.03 18.21
C LYS A 201 -12.10 2.85 19.13
N LEU A 202 -13.08 1.98 19.34
CA LEU A 202 -12.93 0.78 20.15
C LEU A 202 -11.96 -0.21 19.50
N PHE A 203 -12.06 -0.41 18.19
CA PHE A 203 -11.09 -1.22 17.42
C PHE A 203 -9.68 -0.67 17.60
N THR A 204 -9.49 0.63 17.43
CA THR A 204 -8.22 1.33 17.61
C THR A 204 -7.61 1.13 18.99
N VAL A 205 -8.41 1.30 20.03
CA VAL A 205 -7.94 1.12 21.41
C VAL A 205 -7.56 -0.33 21.68
N SER A 206 -8.33 -1.28 21.15
CA SER A 206 -8.14 -2.71 21.41
C SER A 206 -6.98 -3.32 20.61
N MET A 207 -6.67 -2.75 19.44
CA MET A 207 -5.57 -3.20 18.58
C MET A 207 -4.26 -2.42 18.80
N GLY A 208 -4.31 -1.24 19.42
CA GLY A 208 -3.22 -0.26 19.43
C GLY A 208 -1.92 -0.63 20.16
N ASP A 209 -1.92 -1.75 20.89
CA ASP A 209 -0.75 -2.38 21.54
C ASP A 209 -0.31 -3.68 20.84
N THR A 210 -0.86 -3.97 19.66
CA THR A 210 -0.46 -5.14 18.86
C THR A 210 0.69 -4.75 17.94
N GLU A 211 1.75 -5.55 17.95
CA GLU A 211 2.88 -5.39 17.04
C GLU A 211 2.45 -5.53 15.58
N ALA A 212 3.10 -4.80 14.67
CA ALA A 212 2.88 -4.96 13.23
C ALA A 212 3.85 -5.98 12.59
N PHE A 213 4.90 -6.39 13.32
CA PHE A 213 5.96 -7.25 12.81
C PHE A 213 6.32 -8.37 13.77
N ALA A 214 6.69 -9.51 13.17
CA ALA A 214 7.43 -10.56 13.81
C ALA A 214 8.82 -10.62 13.17
N ASN A 215 9.86 -10.26 13.93
CA ASN A 215 11.22 -10.15 13.42
C ASN A 215 12.15 -11.17 14.08
N LYS A 216 12.65 -12.12 13.27
CA LYS A 216 13.76 -13.02 13.63
C LYS A 216 14.73 -13.14 12.45
N PRO A 217 16.00 -13.51 12.68
CA PRO A 217 17.02 -13.59 11.61
C PRO A 217 16.62 -14.50 10.44
N GLU A 218 15.90 -15.58 10.70
CA GLU A 218 15.42 -16.53 9.70
C GLU A 218 14.31 -15.98 8.81
N PHE A 219 13.45 -15.11 9.36
CA PHE A 219 12.31 -14.58 8.63
C PHE A 219 11.73 -13.34 9.30
N ILE A 220 11.47 -12.31 8.51
CA ILE A 220 10.76 -11.10 8.94
C ILE A 220 9.37 -11.10 8.31
N PHE A 221 8.35 -11.05 9.15
CA PHE A 221 6.96 -10.95 8.72
C PHE A 221 6.36 -9.63 9.18
N GLY A 222 5.68 -8.94 8.28
CA GLY A 222 4.84 -7.79 8.58
C GLY A 222 3.39 -8.07 8.20
N ILE A 223 2.46 -7.58 8.99
CA ILE A 223 1.03 -7.57 8.66
C ILE A 223 0.54 -6.13 8.66
N SER A 224 -0.18 -5.78 7.60
CA SER A 224 -0.76 -4.45 7.41
C SER A 224 -2.27 -4.62 7.24
N LEU A 225 -3.04 -4.06 8.17
CA LEU A 225 -4.49 -4.18 8.19
C LEU A 225 -5.10 -2.94 7.54
N LEU A 226 -5.91 -3.15 6.51
CA LEU A 226 -6.54 -2.10 5.71
C LEU A 226 -8.05 -2.35 5.71
N PRO A 227 -8.89 -1.48 6.29
CA PRO A 227 -10.32 -1.63 6.15
C PRO A 227 -10.66 -1.37 4.67
N ALA A 228 -11.55 -2.18 4.12
CA ALA A 228 -12.09 -1.95 2.79
C ALA A 228 -12.92 -0.66 2.85
N PHE A 229 -12.57 0.28 1.97
CA PHE A 229 -13.27 1.56 1.90
C PHE A 229 -14.23 1.53 0.71
N ASP A 230 -15.51 1.78 0.95
CA ASP A 230 -16.41 2.18 -0.12
C ASP A 230 -15.94 3.54 -0.66
N ILE A 231 -15.75 3.60 -1.98
CA ILE A 231 -15.44 4.82 -2.71
C ILE A 231 -16.71 5.30 -3.38
N ASP A 232 -17.10 6.53 -3.09
CA ASP A 232 -18.22 7.14 -3.79
C ASP A 232 -17.87 7.45 -5.25
N LYS A 233 -18.88 7.70 -6.08
CA LYS A 233 -18.72 8.08 -7.51
C LYS A 233 -17.80 9.27 -7.81
N ASN A 234 -17.40 10.03 -6.79
CA ASN A 234 -16.50 11.17 -6.93
C ASN A 234 -15.07 10.83 -6.52
N GLY A 235 -14.79 9.60 -6.10
CA GLY A 235 -13.51 9.18 -5.57
C GLY A 235 -13.32 9.48 -4.08
N TYR A 236 -14.38 9.89 -3.37
CA TYR A 236 -14.31 10.20 -1.94
C TYR A 236 -14.66 8.97 -1.10
N ARG A 237 -13.85 8.75 -0.07
CA ARG A 237 -14.05 7.68 0.90
C ARG A 237 -15.02 8.12 1.99
N ALA A 238 -15.89 7.21 2.42
CA ALA A 238 -16.50 7.29 3.75
C ALA A 238 -15.43 6.90 4.79
N MET A 239 -14.56 7.82 5.20
CA MET A 239 -13.52 7.48 6.19
C MET A 239 -14.08 7.46 7.62
N THR A 240 -14.20 6.27 8.18
CA THR A 240 -13.83 5.99 9.56
C THR A 240 -12.38 5.48 9.53
N SER A 241 -11.47 6.17 10.22
CA SER A 241 -10.02 6.05 10.21
C SER A 241 -9.46 4.65 10.60
N LEU A 242 -8.17 4.43 10.35
CA LEU A 242 -7.39 3.33 10.94
C LEU A 242 -6.66 3.84 12.20
N PRO A 243 -6.46 2.99 13.23
CA PRO A 243 -5.51 3.27 14.29
C PRO A 243 -4.08 3.46 13.78
N LEU A 244 -3.42 4.50 14.29
CA LEU A 244 -1.98 4.72 14.17
C LEU A 244 -1.20 3.75 15.09
N PRO A 245 -0.15 3.06 14.61
CA PRO A 245 0.79 2.34 15.48
C PRO A 245 1.46 3.27 16.49
N ARG A 246 1.64 2.80 17.73
CA ARG A 246 2.29 3.55 18.83
C ARG A 246 3.81 3.53 18.77
N GLU A 247 4.42 2.60 18.03
CA GLU A 247 5.87 2.44 17.97
C GLU A 247 6.51 3.13 16.76
N LYS A 248 7.72 3.67 16.95
CA LYS A 248 8.57 4.09 15.84
C LYS A 248 9.05 2.85 15.10
N TYR A 249 8.41 2.63 13.97
CA TYR A 249 8.67 1.60 12.99
C TYR A 249 10.17 1.47 12.65
N LEU A 250 10.75 0.28 12.88
CA LEU A 250 12.14 -0.03 12.50
C LEU A 250 12.31 -0.44 11.01
N ILE A 251 11.23 -0.35 10.21
CA ILE A 251 11.22 -0.34 8.73
C ILE A 251 10.29 0.78 8.21
N GLY A 252 10.47 2.02 8.69
CA GLY A 252 9.80 3.25 8.19
C GLY A 252 8.41 3.20 7.52
N CYS A 253 7.32 2.93 8.26
CA CYS A 253 5.93 3.24 7.88
C CYS A 253 5.00 3.21 9.11
N PRO A 254 4.40 4.30 9.60
CA PRO A 254 3.01 4.53 9.20
C PRO A 254 2.68 6.02 9.11
N ALA A 255 1.85 6.34 8.12
CA ALA A 255 1.32 7.67 7.85
C ALA A 255 0.77 8.35 9.12
N ALA A 256 1.56 9.26 9.70
CA ALA A 256 1.10 10.18 10.72
C ALA A 256 1.86 11.51 10.63
N ARG A 257 1.11 12.58 10.37
CA ARG A 257 1.43 13.98 10.75
C ARG A 257 2.51 14.69 9.92
N GLY A 258 2.11 15.37 8.84
CA GLY A 258 2.86 16.52 8.28
C GLY A 258 4.28 16.24 7.74
N SER A 259 4.79 15.01 7.92
CA SER A 259 5.86 14.39 7.15
C SER A 259 5.23 13.63 5.98
N ILE A 260 5.71 13.87 4.77
CA ILE A 260 5.39 13.01 3.62
C ILE A 260 6.20 11.73 3.83
N ASP A 261 5.70 10.77 4.61
CA ASP A 261 6.41 9.50 4.83
C ASP A 261 6.23 8.52 3.65
N ILE A 262 5.19 8.72 2.83
CA ILE A 262 4.97 8.04 1.56
C ILE A 262 4.59 9.07 0.49
N MET A 263 5.26 9.03 -0.65
CA MET A 263 4.90 9.79 -1.84
C MET A 263 4.47 8.82 -2.93
N THR A 264 3.26 8.99 -3.45
CA THR A 264 2.77 8.19 -4.58
C THR A 264 3.12 8.88 -5.89
N ILE A 265 3.72 8.13 -6.82
CA ILE A 265 4.07 8.57 -8.16
C ILE A 265 3.30 7.68 -9.15
N GLN A 266 2.37 8.28 -9.89
CA GLN A 266 1.62 7.56 -10.93
C GLN A 266 2.53 7.24 -12.14
N GLN A 267 2.11 6.30 -12.98
CA GLN A 267 2.84 5.89 -14.19
C GLN A 267 3.06 7.03 -15.20
N ASN A 268 2.19 8.06 -15.18
CA ASN A 268 2.35 9.30 -15.96
C ASN A 268 3.26 10.34 -15.28
N GLY A 269 3.87 9.99 -14.15
CA GLY A 269 4.79 10.82 -13.36
C GLY A 269 4.13 11.74 -12.35
N GLU A 270 2.81 11.84 -12.29
CA GLU A 270 2.12 12.71 -11.34
C GLU A 270 2.37 12.28 -9.88
N MET A 271 2.73 13.24 -9.04
CA MET A 271 3.01 13.03 -7.63
C MET A 271 1.87 13.51 -6.74
N THR A 272 1.52 12.71 -5.73
CA THR A 272 0.48 13.04 -4.75
C THR A 272 0.90 12.69 -3.31
N PRO A 273 0.54 13.54 -2.31
CA PRO A 273 0.79 13.27 -0.88
C PRO A 273 0.04 12.06 -0.34
N CYS A 274 -1.01 11.63 -1.02
CA CYS A 274 -1.90 10.64 -0.46
C CYS A 274 -1.22 9.26 -0.42
N CYS A 275 -0.96 8.82 0.82
CA CYS A 275 -0.35 7.54 1.18
C CYS A 275 -1.25 6.35 0.87
N ASP A 276 -2.55 6.60 0.73
CA ASP A 276 -3.51 5.58 0.35
C ASP A 276 -3.88 5.77 -1.12
N VAL A 277 -3.53 4.73 -1.87
CA VAL A 277 -3.57 4.57 -3.32
C VAL A 277 -4.96 4.91 -3.91
N GLY A 278 -6.00 4.99 -3.08
CA GLY A 278 -7.37 5.27 -3.52
C GLY A 278 -7.90 6.63 -3.17
N ASN A 279 -7.06 7.64 -3.25
CA ASN A 279 -7.51 9.00 -3.46
C ASN A 279 -6.65 9.67 -4.52
N LEU A 280 -6.63 9.12 -5.74
CA LEU A 280 -5.90 9.69 -6.89
C LEU A 280 -6.44 11.09 -7.30
N LYS A 281 -7.56 11.52 -6.71
CA LYS A 281 -8.13 12.87 -6.79
C LYS A 281 -7.70 13.78 -5.63
N CYS A 282 -6.87 13.27 -4.71
CA CYS A 282 -6.28 14.02 -3.60
C CYS A 282 -5.50 15.22 -4.11
N GLN A 283 -5.97 16.38 -3.71
CA GLN A 283 -5.26 17.64 -3.85
C GLN A 283 -4.54 17.92 -2.54
N PRO A 284 -3.42 18.66 -2.59
CA PRO A 284 -2.75 19.24 -3.75
C PRO A 284 -1.74 18.29 -4.43
N LYS A 285 -1.59 18.42 -5.75
CA LYS A 285 -0.57 17.67 -6.54
C LYS A 285 0.83 18.24 -6.32
N PHE A 286 1.81 17.36 -6.13
CA PHE A 286 3.20 17.74 -5.83
C PHE A 286 4.11 17.92 -7.04
N GLY A 287 3.55 17.93 -8.24
CA GLY A 287 4.28 18.05 -9.51
C GLY A 287 4.33 16.72 -10.26
N ASN A 288 5.23 16.63 -11.24
CA ASN A 288 5.34 15.49 -12.13
C ASN A 288 6.82 15.13 -12.39
N VAL A 289 7.24 13.92 -12.01
CA VAL A 289 8.65 13.48 -12.14
C VAL A 289 9.13 13.28 -13.58
N LEU A 290 8.21 13.11 -14.53
CA LEU A 290 8.54 12.96 -15.96
C LEU A 290 8.69 14.31 -16.66
N HIS A 291 7.86 15.29 -16.29
CA HIS A 291 7.70 16.52 -17.06
C HIS A 291 8.29 17.76 -16.39
N ASP A 292 8.27 17.84 -15.05
CA ASP A 292 8.77 19.01 -14.33
C ASP A 292 10.30 18.94 -14.15
N SER A 293 10.95 20.10 -14.10
CA SER A 293 12.34 20.21 -13.63
C SER A 293 12.42 19.96 -12.11
N PRO A 294 13.60 19.59 -11.56
CA PRO A 294 13.78 19.48 -10.11
C PRO A 294 13.33 20.73 -9.34
N GLU A 295 13.60 21.92 -9.87
CA GLU A 295 13.24 23.20 -9.25
C GLU A 295 11.72 23.40 -9.26
N GLN A 296 11.06 23.07 -10.38
CA GLN A 296 9.59 23.14 -10.49
C GLN A 296 8.90 22.14 -9.54
N ILE A 297 9.48 20.95 -9.34
CA ILE A 297 8.98 19.97 -8.37
C ILE A 297 9.03 20.57 -6.96
N MET A 298 10.17 21.15 -6.57
CA MET A 298 10.33 21.75 -5.24
C MET A 298 9.36 22.92 -5.03
N GLU A 299 9.20 23.81 -6.02
CA GLU A 299 8.26 24.93 -5.94
C GLU A 299 6.81 24.44 -5.75
N LYS A 300 6.38 23.46 -6.55
CA LYS A 300 5.04 22.86 -6.44
C LYS A 300 4.85 22.14 -5.10
N MET A 301 5.88 21.46 -4.60
CA MET A 301 5.86 20.82 -3.28
C MET A 301 5.65 21.83 -2.16
N GLU A 302 6.38 22.93 -2.15
CA GLU A 302 6.23 23.98 -1.14
C GLU A 302 4.84 24.63 -1.17
N GLY A 303 4.32 24.93 -2.37
CA GLY A 303 2.96 25.47 -2.54
C GLY A 303 1.90 24.50 -2.02
N SER A 304 2.04 23.23 -2.36
CA SER A 304 1.15 22.16 -1.95
C SER A 304 1.19 21.89 -0.44
N MET A 305 2.36 21.95 0.19
CA MET A 305 2.47 21.80 1.65
C MET A 305 1.68 22.87 2.41
N LYS A 306 1.59 24.10 1.87
CA LYS A 306 0.79 25.18 2.47
C LYS A 306 -0.70 24.88 2.40
N ILE A 307 -1.16 24.35 1.27
CA ILE A 307 -2.57 23.93 1.07
C ILE A 307 -2.91 22.77 2.01
N LEU A 308 -2.04 21.76 2.12
CA LEU A 308 -2.20 20.65 3.07
C LEU A 308 -2.34 21.14 4.51
N ALA A 309 -1.45 22.02 4.94
CA ALA A 309 -1.48 22.58 6.29
C ALA A 309 -2.80 23.33 6.58
N SER A 310 -3.31 24.09 5.59
CA SER A 310 -4.60 24.78 5.68
C SER A 310 -5.77 23.79 5.81
N GLY A 311 -5.83 22.77 4.95
CA GLY A 311 -6.88 21.76 5.00
C GLY A 311 -6.90 20.96 6.31
N ILE A 312 -5.72 20.57 6.81
CA ILE A 312 -5.56 19.92 8.12
C ILE A 312 -6.10 20.80 9.25
N HIS A 313 -5.74 22.08 9.25
CA HIS A 313 -6.21 23.02 10.26
C HIS A 313 -7.75 23.15 10.24
N LYS A 314 -8.35 23.29 9.05
CA LYS A 314 -9.81 23.36 8.90
C LYS A 314 -10.51 22.08 9.35
N ASN A 315 -9.95 20.91 9.06
CA ASN A 315 -10.47 19.64 9.56
C ASN A 315 -10.46 19.58 11.09
N HIS A 316 -9.39 20.03 11.74
CA HIS A 316 -9.34 20.13 13.20
C HIS A 316 -10.41 21.08 13.77
N GLU A 317 -10.65 22.21 13.12
CA GLU A 317 -11.72 23.13 13.52
C GLU A 317 -13.10 22.48 13.34
N ASN A 318 -13.35 21.82 12.22
CA ASN A 318 -14.59 21.08 11.95
C ASN A 318 -14.91 20.06 13.05
N VAL A 319 -13.91 19.30 13.53
CA VAL A 319 -14.08 18.37 14.66
C VAL A 319 -14.49 19.12 15.94
N LYS A 320 -13.82 20.23 16.28
CA LYS A 320 -14.12 21.00 17.51
C LYS A 320 -15.54 21.56 17.52
N ILE A 321 -16.07 21.93 16.36
CA ILE A 321 -17.41 22.54 16.23
C ILE A 321 -18.52 21.53 15.90
N GLY A 322 -18.24 20.22 16.00
CA GLY A 322 -19.23 19.16 15.75
C GLY A 322 -19.63 19.00 14.29
N ARG A 323 -18.76 19.37 13.35
CA ARG A 323 -18.92 19.21 11.90
C ARG A 323 -17.89 18.24 11.30
N ALA A 324 -17.49 17.24 12.07
CA ALA A 324 -16.69 16.15 11.56
C ALA A 324 -17.37 15.50 10.33
N GLY A 325 -16.57 15.00 9.39
CA GLY A 325 -17.05 14.53 8.08
C GLY A 325 -17.28 15.64 7.03
N GLN A 326 -17.24 16.93 7.41
CA GLN A 326 -17.39 18.02 6.44
C GLN A 326 -16.13 18.21 5.59
N LEU A 327 -16.29 18.15 4.27
CA LEU A 327 -15.24 18.43 3.29
C LEU A 327 -14.70 19.86 3.39
N VAL A 328 -13.40 20.01 3.17
CA VAL A 328 -12.70 21.29 3.05
C VAL A 328 -12.32 21.55 1.59
N GLU A 329 -12.28 22.81 1.19
CA GLU A 329 -12.01 23.23 -0.20
C GLU A 329 -10.61 22.87 -0.70
N GLU A 330 -9.67 22.63 0.23
CA GLU A 330 -8.31 22.19 -0.05
C GLU A 330 -8.20 20.77 -0.60
N GLY A 331 -9.31 20.02 -0.65
CA GLY A 331 -9.35 18.66 -1.18
C GLY A 331 -8.73 17.61 -0.25
N ILE A 332 -8.52 17.96 1.02
CA ILE A 332 -8.06 17.03 2.06
C ILE A 332 -9.24 16.23 2.58
N PRO A 333 -9.12 14.89 2.72
CA PRO A 333 -10.19 14.08 3.30
C PRO A 333 -10.63 14.59 4.67
N PRO A 334 -11.94 14.62 4.98
CA PRO A 334 -12.43 15.08 6.27
C PRO A 334 -12.05 14.08 7.38
N TYR A 335 -11.97 14.55 8.62
CA TYR A 335 -11.81 13.68 9.77
C TYR A 335 -13.14 13.02 10.15
N GLY A 336 -13.08 11.73 10.50
CA GLY A 336 -14.25 10.95 10.91
C GLY A 336 -14.99 11.57 12.10
N SER A 337 -16.29 11.33 12.17
CA SER A 337 -17.19 11.78 13.24
C SER A 337 -17.12 10.93 14.49
#